data_AF-A0A2V7TGB0-F1
#
_entry.id   AF-A0A2V7TGB0-F1
#
_cell.length_a   1.000
_cell.length_b   1.000
_cell.length_c   1.000
_cell.angle_alpha   90.00
_cell.angle_beta   90.00
_cell.angle_gamma   90.00
#
_symmetry.space_group_name_H-M   'P 1'
#
loop_
_entity.id
_entity.type
_entity.pdbx_description
1 polymer ?
#
loop_
_entity_poly.entity_id
_entity_poly.type
_entity_poly.pdbx_seq_one_letter_code
_entity_poly.pdbx_strand_id
1 'polypeptide(L)'
;AVVAENTWAAFQGKKALKIEWDEGATARWSSDGIWSAFTAAAARSGEVVRKVGDVDEGLKGAARTVDAVYQAPYLAHACMEPMNCTAHVKTGKCEIWAPTQNPQGIQQAAVRLTGLPVEAITVHVTYLGGGFGRRGGPMDYATEAVELAQKTPAPVQVVWTREDDIQNALYRPATYNVLRGGLDARGAPVAWSHRLVGPAGGSFLITRGADELIYPVPHFRLERITEDPGIPVAPWRGVGPSQNGWVVESFVDELAHAAGRDPYEYRRDLVADHPRLLGVLDLAAERAGWRTAPAPGRSRGIALWQFGETFLAQVAEVSVGADGAVRVHRVVCAADCGIVVNPDTVQAQIEGAIVYGLTAALYGEITIEHGRVAQSNFTDYRMLALAEMPTVEVHLVRSDAAPSGVGEAGLPPIAPAVCNAIFAGTGKRIRRLPIGRVV
;
A
#
# COMPACT_ATOMS: atom_id res chain seq x y z
N ALA A 1 10.05 -7.24 -29.17
CA ALA A 1 8.63 -7.64 -29.26
C ALA A 1 8.36 -8.39 -30.55
N VAL A 2 7.24 -9.12 -30.63
CA VAL A 2 6.73 -9.73 -31.86
C VAL A 2 5.41 -9.05 -32.23
N VAL A 3 5.32 -8.52 -33.45
CA VAL A 3 4.07 -7.94 -34.00
C VAL A 3 3.49 -8.94 -35.00
N ALA A 4 2.19 -9.20 -34.90
CA ALA A 4 1.48 -10.14 -35.76
C ALA A 4 0.04 -9.65 -36.01
N GLU A 5 -0.66 -10.27 -36.96
CA GLU A 5 -2.03 -9.89 -37.34
C GLU A 5 -3.09 -10.22 -36.27
N ASN A 6 -2.75 -11.05 -35.28
CA ASN A 6 -3.62 -11.36 -34.15
C ASN A 6 -2.81 -11.73 -32.90
N THR A 7 -3.47 -11.63 -31.74
CA THR A 7 -2.87 -11.85 -30.42
C THR A 7 -2.27 -13.25 -30.26
N TRP A 8 -2.94 -14.28 -30.78
CA TRP A 8 -2.45 -15.65 -30.68
C TRP A 8 -1.13 -15.83 -31.41
N ALA A 9 -1.03 -15.36 -32.66
CA ALA A 9 0.19 -15.43 -33.45
C ALA A 9 1.34 -14.64 -32.79
N ALA A 10 1.06 -13.45 -32.22
CA ALA A 10 2.05 -12.68 -31.47
C ALA A 10 2.58 -13.45 -30.26
N PHE A 11 1.71 -14.09 -29.48
CA PHE A 11 2.10 -14.91 -28.34
C PHE A 11 2.88 -16.17 -28.74
N GLN A 12 2.49 -16.86 -29.81
CA GLN A 12 3.27 -18.00 -30.33
C GLN A 12 4.65 -17.55 -30.81
N GLY A 13 4.73 -16.44 -31.52
CA GLY A 13 6.01 -15.87 -31.95
C GLY A 13 6.89 -15.48 -30.76
N LYS A 14 6.35 -14.85 -29.72
CA LYS A 14 7.07 -14.56 -28.47
C LYS A 14 7.64 -15.83 -27.85
N LYS A 15 6.84 -16.90 -27.74
CA LYS A 15 7.28 -18.19 -27.18
C LYS A 15 8.34 -18.90 -28.02
N ALA A 16 8.39 -18.64 -29.32
CA ALA A 16 9.37 -19.23 -30.22
C ALA A 16 10.75 -18.55 -30.17
N LEU A 17 10.85 -17.36 -29.57
CA LEU A 17 12.13 -16.66 -29.43
C LEU A 17 13.08 -17.43 -28.52
N LYS A 18 14.30 -17.65 -28.99
CA LYS A 18 15.42 -18.17 -28.19
C LYS A 18 16.34 -17.01 -27.89
N ILE A 19 16.37 -16.57 -26.64
CA ILE A 19 17.13 -15.42 -26.20
C ILE A 19 18.03 -15.84 -25.05
N GLU A 20 19.31 -15.50 -25.16
CA GLU A 20 20.26 -15.59 -24.06
C GLU A 20 20.46 -14.18 -23.51
N TRP A 21 20.32 -14.02 -22.19
CA TRP A 21 20.45 -12.74 -21.51
C TRP A 21 21.70 -12.75 -20.63
N ASP A 22 22.39 -11.61 -20.56
CA ASP A 22 23.22 -11.29 -19.40
C ASP A 22 22.27 -10.93 -18.26
N GLU A 23 22.25 -11.76 -17.22
CA GLU A 23 21.35 -11.62 -16.07
C GLU A 23 21.68 -10.39 -15.20
N GLY A 24 22.87 -9.81 -15.39
CA GLY A 24 23.30 -8.59 -14.73
C GLY A 24 23.45 -8.73 -13.21
N ALA A 25 23.71 -7.59 -12.56
CA ALA A 25 24.04 -7.55 -11.14
C ALA A 25 22.85 -7.87 -10.22
N THR A 26 21.61 -7.71 -10.69
CA THR A 26 20.39 -7.96 -9.91
C THR A 26 20.10 -9.45 -9.74
N ALA A 27 20.65 -10.31 -10.59
CA ALA A 27 20.49 -11.78 -10.53
C ALA A 27 20.95 -12.40 -9.21
N ARG A 28 21.79 -11.70 -8.44
CA ARG A 28 22.25 -12.15 -7.12
C ARG A 28 21.16 -12.12 -6.05
N TRP A 29 20.07 -11.37 -6.27
CA TRP A 29 19.08 -11.13 -5.24
C TRP A 29 18.07 -12.27 -5.13
N SER A 30 17.78 -12.63 -3.88
CA SER A 30 16.60 -13.38 -3.46
C SER A 30 15.85 -12.58 -2.39
N SER A 31 14.59 -12.89 -2.11
CA SER A 31 13.86 -12.28 -0.99
C SER A 31 14.63 -12.37 0.32
N ASP A 32 15.22 -13.53 0.64
CA ASP A 32 16.03 -13.72 1.85
C ASP A 32 17.29 -12.84 1.85
N GLY A 33 17.94 -12.70 0.69
CA GLY A 33 19.06 -11.79 0.51
C GLY A 33 18.67 -10.33 0.72
N ILE A 34 17.51 -9.91 0.20
CA ILE A 34 16.97 -8.55 0.37
C ILE A 34 16.66 -8.28 1.84
N TRP A 35 15.98 -9.20 2.53
CA TRP A 35 15.68 -9.03 3.96
C TRP A 35 16.92 -8.98 4.83
N SER A 36 17.94 -9.78 4.51
CA SER A 36 19.24 -9.75 5.18
C SER A 36 19.96 -8.42 4.97
N ALA A 37 19.96 -7.91 3.73
CA ALA A 37 20.54 -6.61 3.40
C ALA A 37 19.80 -5.46 4.11
N PHE A 38 18.46 -5.49 4.15
CA PHE A 38 17.66 -4.48 4.84
C PHE A 38 17.93 -4.49 6.35
N THR A 39 18.03 -5.67 6.95
CA THR A 39 18.37 -5.84 8.37
C THR A 39 19.75 -5.26 8.68
N ALA A 40 20.76 -5.56 7.86
CA ALA A 40 22.10 -5.02 8.02
C ALA A 40 22.14 -3.49 7.82
N ALA A 41 21.41 -2.98 6.82
CA ALA A 41 21.30 -1.56 6.54
C ALA A 41 20.67 -0.77 7.69
N ALA A 42 19.75 -1.37 8.45
CA ALA A 42 19.12 -0.71 9.60
C ALA A 42 20.13 -0.25 10.69
N ALA A 43 21.35 -0.80 10.71
CA ALA A 43 22.43 -0.39 11.61
C ALA A 43 23.26 0.80 11.08
N ARG A 44 23.14 1.17 9.80
CA ARG A 44 23.87 2.28 9.18
C ARG A 44 23.19 3.62 9.45
N SER A 45 23.93 4.72 9.45
CA SER A 45 23.30 6.06 9.51
C SER A 45 22.33 6.29 8.34
N GLY A 46 21.20 6.92 8.63
CA GLY A 46 20.18 7.27 7.65
C GLY A 46 20.05 8.77 7.44
N GLU A 47 19.33 9.16 6.40
CA GLU A 47 18.86 10.52 6.20
C GLU A 47 17.74 10.83 7.20
N VAL A 48 17.86 11.91 7.97
CA VAL A 48 16.78 12.36 8.86
C VAL A 48 15.70 13.02 8.01
N VAL A 49 14.55 12.36 7.88
CA VAL A 49 13.40 12.85 7.10
C VAL A 49 12.58 13.84 7.93
N ARG A 50 12.39 13.53 9.23
CA ARG A 50 11.68 14.40 10.16
C ARG A 50 12.27 14.26 11.56
N LYS A 51 12.42 15.39 12.25
CA LYS A 51 12.88 15.46 13.64
C LYS A 51 12.04 16.48 14.42
N VAL A 52 11.58 16.09 15.60
CA VAL A 52 10.95 16.96 16.61
C VAL A 52 11.61 16.66 17.94
N GLY A 53 12.10 17.68 18.65
CA GLY A 53 12.81 17.49 19.91
C GLY A 53 14.06 16.60 19.80
N ASP A 54 14.40 15.90 20.89
CA ASP A 54 15.52 14.96 20.98
C ASP A 54 15.05 13.58 21.45
N VAL A 55 15.03 12.62 20.52
CA VAL A 55 14.60 11.24 20.78
C VAL A 55 15.49 10.53 21.79
N ASP A 56 16.79 10.82 21.81
CA ASP A 56 17.71 10.13 22.68
C ASP A 56 17.52 10.60 24.14
N GLU A 57 17.23 11.89 24.35
CA GLU A 57 16.80 12.40 25.66
C GLU A 57 15.42 11.87 26.06
N GLY A 58 14.45 11.89 25.15
CA GLY A 58 13.10 11.36 25.42
C GLY A 58 13.09 9.88 25.81
N LEU A 59 13.97 9.07 25.20
CA LEU A 59 14.12 7.65 25.54
C LEU A 59 14.85 7.45 26.88
N LYS A 60 15.86 8.25 27.21
CA LYS A 60 16.53 8.20 28.52
C LYS A 60 15.57 8.53 29.66
N GLY A 61 14.66 9.48 29.44
CA GLY A 61 13.66 9.90 30.42
C GLY A 61 12.41 9.01 30.49
N ALA A 62 12.27 8.03 29.60
CA ALA A 62 11.08 7.19 29.54
C ALA A 62 11.01 6.21 30.74
N ALA A 63 9.82 6.08 31.32
CA ALA A 63 9.55 5.09 32.36
C ALA A 63 9.47 3.66 31.80
N ARG A 64 9.09 3.52 30.52
CA ARG A 64 9.03 2.26 29.80
C ARG A 64 9.39 2.47 28.34
N THR A 65 10.07 1.49 27.74
CA THR A 65 10.35 1.48 26.31
C THR A 65 9.69 0.27 25.63
N VAL A 66 9.35 0.44 24.35
CA VAL A 66 8.81 -0.62 23.49
C VAL A 66 9.63 -0.63 22.20
N ASP A 67 10.09 -1.82 21.82
CA ASP A 67 10.86 -2.05 20.60
C ASP A 67 10.10 -3.00 19.67
N ALA A 68 10.04 -2.66 18.39
CA ALA A 68 9.41 -3.49 17.38
C ALA A 68 10.10 -3.37 16.02
N VAL A 69 10.08 -4.46 15.26
CA VAL A 69 10.56 -4.49 13.87
C VAL A 69 9.41 -4.93 12.98
N TYR A 70 9.10 -4.15 11.94
CA TYR A 70 8.02 -4.44 10.99
C TYR A 70 8.55 -4.63 9.56
N GLN A 71 8.05 -5.66 8.88
CA GLN A 71 8.41 -6.01 7.50
C GLN A 71 7.18 -6.01 6.59
N ALA A 72 7.18 -5.15 5.57
CA ALA A 72 6.14 -5.11 4.54
C ALA A 72 6.72 -5.54 3.19
N PRO A 73 6.13 -6.51 2.48
CA PRO A 73 6.70 -7.06 1.26
C PRO A 73 6.40 -6.19 0.04
N TYR A 74 7.09 -6.51 -1.06
CA TYR A 74 6.72 -6.03 -2.39
C TYR A 74 5.31 -6.48 -2.75
N LEU A 75 4.55 -5.64 -3.46
CA LEU A 75 3.24 -6.00 -4.01
C LEU A 75 3.09 -5.57 -5.46
N ALA A 76 2.38 -6.39 -6.23
CA ALA A 76 1.83 -6.01 -7.52
C ALA A 76 0.46 -5.32 -7.35
N HIS A 77 0.09 -4.49 -8.32
CA HIS A 77 -1.23 -3.86 -8.36
C HIS A 77 -2.35 -4.82 -8.71
N ALA A 78 -2.04 -5.85 -9.52
CA ALA A 78 -3.00 -6.87 -9.94
C ALA A 78 -4.32 -6.27 -10.49
N CYS A 79 -4.23 -5.24 -11.33
CA CYS A 79 -5.41 -4.62 -11.95
C CYS A 79 -6.16 -5.68 -12.77
N MET A 80 -7.49 -5.77 -12.66
CA MET A 80 -8.26 -6.82 -13.36
C MET A 80 -8.07 -6.76 -14.88
N GLU A 81 -7.92 -5.56 -15.44
CA GLU A 81 -7.47 -5.35 -16.81
C GLU A 81 -5.93 -5.31 -16.87
N PRO A 82 -5.26 -6.30 -17.49
CA PRO A 82 -3.82 -6.27 -17.73
C PRO A 82 -3.41 -5.04 -18.56
N MET A 83 -2.14 -4.65 -18.46
CA MET A 83 -1.62 -3.51 -19.22
C MET A 83 -1.87 -3.68 -20.72
N ASN A 84 -2.45 -2.65 -21.32
CA ASN A 84 -2.76 -2.61 -22.74
C ASN A 84 -2.79 -1.17 -23.26
N CYS A 85 -2.46 -1.01 -24.54
CA CYS A 85 -2.52 0.27 -25.24
C CYS A 85 -2.55 0.01 -26.75
N THR A 86 -3.35 0.79 -27.48
CA THR A 86 -3.28 0.83 -28.94
C THR A 86 -2.64 2.14 -29.37
N ALA A 87 -1.68 2.08 -30.29
CA ALA A 87 -1.06 3.27 -30.86
C ALA A 87 -1.02 3.19 -32.38
N HIS A 88 -1.10 4.34 -33.04
CA HIS A 88 -0.98 4.48 -34.48
C HIS A 88 -0.17 5.72 -34.80
N VAL A 89 1.02 5.51 -35.39
CA VAL A 89 1.91 6.61 -35.81
C VAL A 89 1.94 6.64 -37.33
N LYS A 90 1.35 7.68 -37.93
CA LYS A 90 1.20 7.78 -39.38
C LYS A 90 1.15 9.23 -39.84
N THR A 91 1.84 9.54 -40.95
CA THR A 91 1.78 10.84 -41.64
C THR A 91 1.98 12.03 -40.69
N GLY A 92 3.01 11.96 -39.83
CA GLY A 92 3.32 13.04 -38.89
C GLY A 92 2.32 13.20 -37.74
N LYS A 93 1.48 12.20 -37.47
CA LYS A 93 0.54 12.17 -36.33
C LYS A 93 0.72 10.91 -35.49
N CYS A 94 0.38 11.01 -34.21
CA CYS A 94 0.34 9.89 -33.27
C CYS A 94 -1.01 9.87 -32.55
N GLU A 95 -1.77 8.79 -32.70
CA GLU A 95 -2.99 8.53 -31.93
C GLU A 95 -2.77 7.37 -30.96
N ILE A 96 -3.19 7.54 -29.72
CA ILE A 96 -2.99 6.58 -28.63
C ILE A 96 -4.32 6.36 -27.92
N TRP A 97 -4.77 5.12 -27.83
CA TRP A 97 -5.90 4.71 -27.01
C TRP A 97 -5.36 3.94 -25.81
N ALA A 98 -5.50 4.53 -24.62
CA ALA A 98 -4.92 3.98 -23.40
C ALA A 98 -5.91 4.09 -22.23
N PRO A 99 -6.09 3.02 -21.46
CA PRO A 99 -6.73 3.11 -20.15
C PRO A 99 -5.69 3.73 -19.21
N THR A 100 -5.74 5.05 -18.98
CA THR A 100 -4.72 5.78 -18.23
C THR A 100 -5.33 6.73 -17.19
N GLN A 101 -4.63 6.91 -16.08
CA GLN A 101 -4.91 7.94 -15.07
C GLN A 101 -4.09 9.22 -15.33
N ASN A 102 -3.15 9.20 -16.28
CA ASN A 102 -2.27 10.33 -16.60
C ASN A 102 -2.05 10.45 -18.13
N PRO A 103 -3.04 10.96 -18.88
CA PRO A 103 -2.94 11.10 -20.33
C PRO A 103 -1.86 12.10 -20.75
N GLN A 104 -1.63 13.16 -19.97
CA GLN A 104 -0.59 14.16 -20.26
C GLN A 104 0.81 13.53 -20.20
N GLY A 105 1.06 12.66 -19.22
CA GLY A 105 2.30 11.90 -19.14
C GLY A 105 2.56 11.09 -20.40
N ILE A 106 1.55 10.32 -20.85
CA ILE A 106 1.64 9.48 -22.06
C ILE A 106 1.90 10.36 -23.29
N GLN A 107 1.20 11.49 -23.43
CA GLN A 107 1.39 12.42 -24.54
C GLN A 107 2.83 12.92 -24.60
N GLN A 108 3.40 13.32 -23.44
CA GLN A 108 4.78 13.79 -23.37
C GLN A 108 5.81 12.68 -23.62
N ALA A 109 5.53 11.44 -23.20
CA ALA A 109 6.36 10.30 -23.54
C ALA A 109 6.37 10.05 -25.06
N ALA A 110 5.20 10.15 -25.71
CA ALA A 110 5.09 10.02 -27.15
C ALA A 110 5.79 11.15 -27.92
N VAL A 111 5.78 12.40 -27.42
CA VAL A 111 6.59 13.50 -28.00
C VAL A 111 8.07 13.10 -28.03
N ARG A 112 8.61 12.62 -26.90
CA ARG A 112 10.02 12.21 -26.81
C ARG A 112 10.35 11.04 -27.74
N LEU A 113 9.44 10.08 -27.87
CA LEU A 113 9.66 8.87 -28.68
C LEU A 113 9.54 9.11 -30.18
N THR A 114 8.65 10.01 -30.60
CA THR A 114 8.33 10.23 -32.01
C THR A 114 8.99 11.47 -32.61
N GLY A 115 9.42 12.42 -31.77
CA GLY A 115 9.90 13.73 -32.20
C GLY A 115 8.79 14.64 -32.76
N LEU A 116 7.53 14.20 -32.73
CA LEU A 116 6.39 14.99 -33.18
C LEU A 116 6.07 16.10 -32.17
N PRO A 117 5.57 17.26 -32.64
CA PRO A 117 5.10 18.30 -31.73
C PRO A 117 3.84 17.83 -30.99
N VAL A 118 3.58 18.39 -29.81
CA VAL A 118 2.53 17.90 -28.89
C VAL A 118 1.13 17.94 -29.52
N GLU A 119 0.86 18.93 -30.38
CA GLU A 119 -0.39 19.11 -31.12
C GLU A 119 -0.64 18.02 -32.18
N ALA A 120 0.40 17.28 -32.58
CA ALA A 120 0.28 16.14 -33.49
C ALA A 120 0.01 14.83 -32.75
N ILE A 121 -0.08 14.85 -31.41
CA ILE A 121 -0.27 13.66 -30.57
C ILE A 121 -1.60 13.76 -29.81
N THR A 122 -2.48 12.80 -30.07
CA THR A 122 -3.78 12.69 -29.39
C THR A 122 -3.81 11.45 -28.51
N VAL A 123 -4.17 11.63 -27.23
CA VAL A 123 -4.39 10.53 -26.29
C VAL A 123 -5.90 10.41 -26.01
N HIS A 124 -6.50 9.33 -26.49
CA HIS A 124 -7.87 8.94 -26.24
C HIS A 124 -7.92 8.10 -24.96
N VAL A 125 -8.46 8.67 -23.88
CA VAL A 125 -8.63 7.96 -22.61
C VAL A 125 -9.83 7.01 -22.72
N THR A 126 -9.57 5.71 -22.61
CA THR A 126 -10.62 4.68 -22.63
C THR A 126 -11.15 4.39 -21.23
N TYR A 127 -12.22 3.57 -21.13
CA TYR A 127 -12.60 2.97 -19.85
C TYR A 127 -11.42 2.20 -19.25
N LEU A 128 -11.33 2.23 -17.91
CA LEU A 128 -10.19 1.77 -17.13
C LEU A 128 -10.59 0.61 -16.21
N GLY A 129 -10.04 -0.58 -16.43
CA GLY A 129 -10.29 -1.77 -15.60
C GLY A 129 -9.43 -1.83 -14.34
N GLY A 130 -9.33 -0.70 -13.64
CA GLY A 130 -8.47 -0.50 -12.48
C GLY A 130 -7.08 0.04 -12.83
N GLY A 131 -6.42 0.65 -11.85
CA GLY A 131 -5.09 1.23 -12.02
C GLY A 131 -4.31 1.22 -10.71
N PHE A 132 -4.92 1.72 -9.63
CA PHE A 132 -4.35 1.66 -8.28
C PHE A 132 -2.91 2.21 -8.18
N GLY A 133 -2.54 3.13 -9.07
CA GLY A 133 -1.19 3.68 -9.23
C GLY A 133 -0.44 3.17 -10.46
N ARG A 134 -0.70 1.93 -10.93
CA ARG A 134 -0.05 1.28 -12.09
C ARG A 134 -0.18 2.06 -13.39
N ARG A 135 -1.29 2.79 -13.55
CA ARG A 135 -1.65 3.54 -14.76
C ARG A 135 -1.62 5.07 -14.56
N GLY A 136 -1.06 5.57 -13.46
CA GLY A 136 -0.95 7.00 -13.16
C GLY A 136 0.46 7.58 -13.21
N GLY A 137 1.46 6.84 -12.75
CA GLY A 137 2.87 7.20 -12.91
C GLY A 137 3.53 6.44 -14.06
N PRO A 138 3.51 5.09 -14.02
CA PRO A 138 4.10 4.25 -15.06
C PRO A 138 3.40 4.37 -16.40
N MET A 139 4.17 4.40 -17.48
CA MET A 139 3.70 4.57 -18.86
C MET A 139 4.34 3.57 -19.83
N ASP A 140 5.09 2.61 -19.30
CA ASP A 140 5.85 1.59 -20.01
C ASP A 140 5.03 0.86 -21.08
N TYR A 141 3.80 0.46 -20.76
CA TYR A 141 2.91 -0.22 -21.69
C TYR A 141 2.46 0.67 -22.87
N ALA A 142 2.29 1.98 -22.63
CA ALA A 142 1.91 2.93 -23.67
C ALA A 142 3.13 3.32 -24.52
N THR A 143 4.30 3.48 -23.90
CA THR A 143 5.56 3.71 -24.63
C THR A 143 5.91 2.54 -25.52
N GLU A 144 5.72 1.30 -25.06
CA GLU A 144 5.91 0.10 -25.87
C GLU A 144 5.00 0.12 -27.11
N ALA A 145 3.71 0.44 -26.93
CA ALA A 145 2.78 0.53 -28.05
C ALA A 145 3.21 1.59 -29.08
N VAL A 146 3.65 2.77 -28.63
CA VAL A 146 4.13 3.84 -29.52
C VAL A 146 5.40 3.42 -30.26
N GLU A 147 6.38 2.82 -29.58
CA GLU A 147 7.61 2.33 -30.21
C GLU A 147 7.35 1.28 -31.30
N LEU A 148 6.40 0.38 -31.06
CA LEU A 148 6.02 -0.64 -32.04
C LEU A 148 5.21 -0.05 -33.19
N ALA A 149 4.32 0.90 -32.92
CA ALA A 149 3.54 1.60 -33.93
C ALA A 149 4.44 2.42 -34.87
N GLN A 150 5.55 3.01 -34.39
CA GLN A 150 6.53 3.70 -35.25
C GLN A 150 7.20 2.78 -36.28
N LYS A 151 7.27 1.47 -35.98
CA LYS A 151 7.93 0.45 -36.82
C LYS A 151 6.94 -0.32 -37.69
N THR A 152 5.66 0.03 -37.65
CA THR A 152 4.58 -0.73 -38.30
C THR A 152 3.70 0.22 -39.12
N PRO A 153 3.32 -0.14 -40.37
CA PRO A 153 2.48 0.74 -41.21
C PRO A 153 1.00 0.77 -40.80
N ALA A 154 0.62 0.03 -39.76
CA ALA A 154 -0.74 -0.15 -39.27
C ALA A 154 -0.82 0.15 -37.76
N PRO A 155 -2.01 0.44 -37.21
CA PRO A 155 -2.19 0.52 -35.76
C PRO A 155 -1.70 -0.74 -35.05
N VAL A 156 -1.02 -0.57 -33.91
CA VAL A 156 -0.51 -1.66 -33.08
C VAL A 156 -1.23 -1.67 -31.75
N GLN A 157 -1.84 -2.79 -31.40
CA GLN A 157 -2.38 -3.04 -30.07
C GLN A 157 -1.41 -3.89 -29.25
N VAL A 158 -0.92 -3.34 -28.16
CA VAL A 158 -0.15 -4.05 -27.12
C VAL A 158 -1.13 -4.53 -26.06
N VAL A 159 -1.03 -5.81 -25.71
CA VAL A 159 -1.73 -6.43 -24.58
C VAL A 159 -0.75 -7.35 -23.87
N TRP A 160 -0.56 -7.12 -22.58
CA TRP A 160 0.23 -7.99 -21.74
C TRP A 160 -0.60 -9.21 -21.29
N THR A 161 0.05 -10.36 -21.17
CA THR A 161 -0.55 -11.50 -20.45
C THR A 161 -0.63 -11.18 -18.95
N ARG A 162 -1.44 -11.91 -18.18
CA ARG A 162 -1.45 -11.73 -16.73
C ARG A 162 -0.10 -12.08 -16.12
N GLU A 163 0.54 -13.12 -16.65
CA GLU A 163 1.87 -13.57 -16.30
C GLU A 163 2.90 -12.46 -16.48
N ASP A 164 2.89 -11.80 -17.64
CA ASP A 164 3.77 -10.65 -17.88
C ASP A 164 3.44 -9.47 -16.98
N ASP A 165 2.16 -9.20 -16.73
CA ASP A 165 1.69 -8.09 -15.88
C ASP A 165 2.11 -8.24 -14.42
N ILE A 166 2.07 -9.45 -13.85
CA ILE A 166 2.55 -9.70 -12.49
C ILE A 166 4.08 -9.68 -12.43
N GLN A 167 4.77 -10.33 -13.38
CA GLN A 167 6.24 -10.48 -13.34
C GLN A 167 7.02 -9.23 -13.76
N ASN A 168 6.38 -8.32 -14.50
CA ASN A 168 6.96 -7.06 -14.97
C ASN A 168 6.16 -5.86 -14.47
N ALA A 169 5.45 -6.01 -13.35
CA ALA A 169 4.85 -4.87 -12.67
C ALA A 169 5.95 -3.92 -12.14
N LEU A 170 5.52 -2.73 -11.74
CA LEU A 170 6.33 -1.84 -10.92
C LEU A 170 5.77 -1.90 -9.50
N TYR A 171 6.52 -2.47 -8.57
CA TYR A 171 5.96 -2.96 -7.32
C TYR A 171 5.78 -1.85 -6.28
N ARG A 172 4.82 -2.01 -5.36
CA ARG A 172 4.91 -1.31 -4.07
C ARG A 172 6.23 -1.74 -3.41
N PRO A 173 7.08 -0.82 -2.92
CA PRO A 173 8.36 -1.20 -2.33
C PRO A 173 8.19 -2.08 -1.08
N ALA A 174 9.09 -3.05 -0.91
CA ALA A 174 9.29 -3.67 0.40
C ALA A 174 9.95 -2.67 1.37
N THR A 175 9.60 -2.74 2.65
CA THR A 175 10.20 -1.91 3.71
C THR A 175 10.50 -2.71 4.96
N TYR A 176 11.57 -2.32 5.64
CA TYR A 176 11.98 -2.85 6.94
C TYR A 176 12.06 -1.69 7.94
N ASN A 177 11.34 -1.80 9.05
CA ASN A 177 11.06 -0.67 9.94
C ASN A 177 11.47 -1.04 11.36
N VAL A 178 12.46 -0.37 11.92
CA VAL A 178 12.86 -0.51 13.33
C VAL A 178 12.25 0.65 14.11
N LEU A 179 11.37 0.33 15.06
CA LEU A 179 10.69 1.30 15.91
C LEU A 179 11.12 1.12 17.36
N ARG A 180 11.34 2.25 18.02
CA ARG A 180 11.54 2.36 19.46
C ARG A 180 10.69 3.49 20.01
N GLY A 181 9.83 3.18 20.96
CA GLY A 181 8.93 4.13 21.61
C GLY A 181 9.27 4.25 23.09
N GLY A 182 9.17 5.46 23.63
CA GLY A 182 9.29 5.74 25.07
C GLY A 182 7.96 6.20 25.63
N LEU A 183 7.57 5.68 26.80
CA LEU A 183 6.37 6.06 27.54
C LEU A 183 6.73 6.72 28.87
N ASP A 184 5.99 7.75 29.29
CA ASP A 184 6.06 8.29 30.64
C ASP A 184 5.39 7.36 31.67
N ALA A 185 5.44 7.73 32.95
CA ALA A 185 4.84 6.96 34.04
C ALA A 185 3.30 6.85 33.96
N ARG A 186 2.64 7.71 33.17
CA ARG A 186 1.19 7.66 32.90
C ARG A 186 0.87 6.90 31.61
N GLY A 187 1.89 6.38 30.94
CA GLY A 187 1.77 5.65 29.68
C GLY A 187 1.63 6.53 28.45
N ALA A 188 1.85 7.84 28.53
CA ALA A 188 1.82 8.73 27.36
C ALA A 188 3.13 8.61 26.56
N PRO A 189 3.08 8.67 25.22
CA PRO A 189 4.28 8.55 24.39
C PRO A 189 5.12 9.83 24.48
N VAL A 190 6.36 9.69 24.95
CA VAL A 190 7.33 10.78 25.07
C VAL A 190 8.38 10.74 23.98
N ALA A 191 8.66 9.56 23.42
CA ALA A 191 9.64 9.40 22.36
C ALA A 191 9.19 8.40 21.28
N TRP A 192 9.57 8.66 20.03
CA TRP A 192 9.35 7.80 18.88
C TRP A 192 10.56 7.87 17.93
N SER A 193 11.32 6.78 17.86
CA SER A 193 12.35 6.56 16.86
C SER A 193 11.84 5.58 15.83
N HIS A 194 11.91 5.95 14.54
CA HIS A 194 11.56 5.08 13.42
C HIS A 194 12.68 5.12 12.41
N ARG A 195 13.35 3.99 12.21
CA ARG A 195 14.37 3.79 11.19
C ARG A 195 13.77 2.93 10.09
N LEU A 196 13.60 3.52 8.92
CA LEU A 196 12.93 2.92 7.78
C LEU A 196 13.96 2.61 6.71
N VAL A 197 14.09 1.33 6.38
CA VAL A 197 14.93 0.84 5.28
C VAL A 197 14.06 0.51 4.07
N GLY A 198 14.49 0.94 2.90
CA GLY A 198 13.83 0.62 1.64
C GLY A 198 14.66 1.03 0.41
N PRO A 199 14.17 0.74 -0.80
CA PRO A 199 14.87 1.05 -2.04
C PRO A 199 14.97 2.57 -2.30
N ALA A 200 15.82 2.96 -3.25
CA ALA A 200 16.04 4.38 -3.56
C ALA A 200 14.85 5.06 -4.25
N GLY A 201 13.86 4.27 -4.72
CA GLY A 201 12.62 4.76 -5.32
C GLY A 201 12.00 5.90 -4.51
N GLY A 202 11.51 6.92 -5.21
CA GLY A 202 11.21 8.26 -4.67
C GLY A 202 10.76 8.27 -3.21
N SER A 203 11.44 9.07 -2.37
CA SER A 203 11.32 9.05 -0.89
C SER A 203 9.89 8.89 -0.38
N PHE A 204 8.95 9.62 -0.97
CA PHE A 204 7.53 9.60 -0.63
C PHE A 204 6.83 8.23 -0.76
N LEU A 205 7.36 7.31 -1.58
CA LEU A 205 6.85 5.93 -1.71
C LEU A 205 7.00 5.14 -0.43
N ILE A 206 8.03 5.44 0.37
CA ILE A 206 8.36 4.71 1.59
C ILE A 206 8.18 5.54 2.85
N THR A 207 8.38 6.86 2.83
CA THR A 207 8.33 7.70 4.04
C THR A 207 6.96 8.27 4.36
N ARG A 208 6.11 8.54 3.33
CA ARG A 208 4.81 9.20 3.54
C ARG A 208 3.96 8.40 4.53
N GLY A 209 3.33 9.09 5.47
CA GLY A 209 2.53 8.48 6.53
C GLY A 209 3.34 8.04 7.76
N ALA A 210 4.65 7.79 7.62
CA ALA A 210 5.53 7.64 8.78
C ALA A 210 6.00 9.01 9.31
N ASP A 211 6.12 10.00 8.43
CA ASP A 211 6.44 11.41 8.75
C ASP A 211 5.22 12.25 9.16
N GLU A 212 4.01 11.74 8.94
CA GLU A 212 2.72 12.42 9.14
C GLU A 212 1.97 11.89 10.39
N LEU A 213 2.68 11.61 11.49
CA LEU A 213 2.09 11.01 12.70
C LEU A 213 0.97 11.90 13.28
N ILE A 214 -0.23 11.35 13.42
CA ILE A 214 -1.41 12.03 13.98
C ILE A 214 -1.39 12.19 15.50
N TYR A 215 -0.52 11.45 16.18
CA TYR A 215 -0.40 11.47 17.63
C TYR A 215 0.70 12.44 18.08
N PRO A 216 0.48 13.22 19.15
CA PRO A 216 1.49 14.10 19.69
C PRO A 216 2.60 13.27 20.36
N VAL A 217 3.82 13.41 19.86
CA VAL A 217 5.03 12.84 20.48
C VAL A 217 6.10 13.94 20.59
N PRO A 218 6.47 14.37 21.81
CA PRO A 218 7.42 15.48 22.01
C PRO A 218 8.81 15.25 21.38
N HIS A 219 9.23 13.99 21.34
CA HIS A 219 10.51 13.60 20.77
C HIS A 219 10.30 12.58 19.65
N PHE A 220 10.41 13.02 18.40
CA PHE A 220 10.16 12.19 17.23
C PHE A 220 11.36 12.25 16.27
N ARG A 221 11.75 11.10 15.72
CA ARG A 221 12.75 11.00 14.65
C ARG A 221 12.34 9.91 13.66
N LEU A 222 12.20 10.28 12.39
CA LEU A 222 12.15 9.36 11.26
C LEU A 222 13.46 9.46 10.49
N GLU A 223 14.15 8.33 10.37
CA GLU A 223 15.35 8.17 9.54
C GLU A 223 15.06 7.23 8.37
N ARG A 224 15.47 7.62 7.16
CA ARG A 224 15.42 6.80 5.96
C ARG A 224 16.80 6.25 5.67
N ILE A 225 16.91 4.94 5.50
CA ILE A 225 18.12 4.27 5.06
C ILE A 225 17.85 3.65 3.69
N THR A 226 18.62 4.05 2.68
CA THR A 226 18.50 3.48 1.34
C THR A 226 19.31 2.19 1.23
N GLU A 227 18.64 1.12 0.84
CA GLU A 227 19.23 -0.16 0.41
C GLU A 227 18.43 -0.62 -0.82
N ASP A 228 19.06 -0.58 -2.00
CA ASP A 228 18.35 -0.76 -3.27
C ASP A 228 18.75 -2.06 -3.98
N PRO A 229 17.89 -3.08 -4.01
CA PRO A 229 18.14 -4.30 -4.75
C PRO A 229 17.93 -4.16 -6.27
N GLY A 230 17.47 -3.00 -6.76
CA GLY A 230 17.22 -2.76 -8.18
C GLY A 230 15.89 -3.30 -8.68
N ILE A 231 14.98 -3.68 -7.77
CA ILE A 231 13.63 -4.13 -8.11
C ILE A 231 12.77 -2.90 -8.46
N PRO A 232 12.12 -2.85 -9.64
CA PRO A 232 11.35 -1.68 -10.06
C PRO A 232 10.17 -1.38 -9.13
N VAL A 233 9.99 -0.11 -8.75
CA VAL A 233 8.92 0.31 -7.83
C VAL A 233 8.07 1.44 -8.39
N ALA A 234 6.80 1.50 -7.96
CA ALA A 234 5.86 2.56 -8.33
C ALA A 234 4.85 2.84 -7.21
N PRO A 235 4.09 3.96 -7.31
CA PRO A 235 2.94 4.17 -6.45
C PRO A 235 1.96 3.01 -6.56
N TRP A 236 1.53 2.51 -5.41
CA TRP A 236 0.44 1.55 -5.22
C TRP A 236 -0.63 2.24 -4.37
N ARG A 237 -1.90 1.81 -4.40
CA ARG A 237 -3.00 2.53 -3.74
C ARG A 237 -2.67 2.90 -2.29
N GLY A 238 -2.67 4.19 -1.96
CA GLY A 238 -2.30 4.70 -0.65
C GLY A 238 -0.83 5.08 -0.52
N VAL A 239 0.03 4.78 -1.50
CA VAL A 239 1.46 5.12 -1.55
C VAL A 239 2.17 4.68 -0.25
N GLY A 240 2.95 5.55 0.40
CA GLY A 240 3.61 5.27 1.69
C GLY A 240 2.63 4.83 2.80
N PRO A 241 1.50 5.54 3.00
CA PRO A 241 0.46 5.13 3.95
C PRO A 241 -0.05 3.69 3.79
N SER A 242 0.08 3.08 2.61
CA SER A 242 -0.36 1.70 2.39
C SER A 242 0.39 0.66 3.22
N GLN A 243 1.65 0.92 3.56
CA GLN A 243 2.42 0.12 4.52
C GLN A 243 2.59 0.83 5.88
N ASN A 244 2.75 2.15 5.89
CA ASN A 244 3.01 2.90 7.11
C ASN A 244 1.79 3.00 8.03
N GLY A 245 0.57 2.93 7.47
CA GLY A 245 -0.65 2.77 8.27
C GLY A 245 -0.57 1.56 9.19
N TRP A 246 -0.16 0.40 8.64
CA TRP A 246 0.02 -0.81 9.43
C TRP A 246 1.15 -0.70 10.46
N VAL A 247 2.31 -0.18 10.07
CA VAL A 247 3.46 -0.04 10.98
C VAL A 247 3.12 0.88 12.16
N VAL A 248 2.59 2.07 11.88
CA VAL A 248 2.30 3.10 12.88
C VAL A 248 1.18 2.64 13.81
N GLU A 249 0.04 2.22 13.28
CA GLU A 249 -1.13 1.88 14.11
C GLU A 249 -0.97 0.56 14.87
N SER A 250 -0.17 -0.39 14.36
CA SER A 250 0.20 -1.58 15.14
C SER A 250 1.13 -1.20 16.28
N PHE A 251 2.08 -0.30 16.05
CA PHE A 251 3.00 0.14 17.11
C PHE A 251 2.29 0.98 18.17
N VAL A 252 1.34 1.84 17.78
CA VAL A 252 0.48 2.57 18.73
C VAL A 252 -0.34 1.61 19.60
N ASP A 253 -0.82 0.50 19.04
CA ASP A 253 -1.49 -0.53 19.82
C ASP A 253 -0.54 -1.24 20.79
N GLU A 254 0.70 -1.49 20.40
CA GLU A 254 1.74 -2.00 21.31
C GLU A 254 2.05 -1.01 22.44
N LEU A 255 2.11 0.29 22.15
CA LEU A 255 2.25 1.34 23.17
C LEU A 255 1.07 1.36 24.15
N ALA A 256 -0.17 1.23 23.64
CA ALA A 256 -1.36 1.16 24.48
C ALA A 256 -1.30 -0.03 25.46
N HIS A 257 -0.92 -1.21 24.97
CA HIS A 257 -0.77 -2.40 25.80
C HIS A 257 0.39 -2.28 26.79
N ALA A 258 1.52 -1.70 26.37
CA ALA A 258 2.61 -1.40 27.27
C ALA A 258 2.23 -0.34 28.33
N ALA A 259 1.28 0.53 28.06
CA ALA A 259 0.69 1.44 29.05
C ALA A 259 -0.36 0.77 29.94
N GLY A 260 -0.78 -0.48 29.64
CA GLY A 260 -1.88 -1.15 30.34
C GLY A 260 -3.25 -0.51 30.05
N ARG A 261 -3.41 0.11 28.89
CA ARG A 261 -4.59 0.88 28.51
C ARG A 261 -5.35 0.22 27.37
N ASP A 262 -6.68 0.36 27.37
CA ASP A 262 -7.51 -0.02 26.24
C ASP A 262 -7.08 0.73 24.96
N PRO A 263 -6.89 0.04 23.81
CA PRO A 263 -6.37 0.68 22.59
C PRO A 263 -7.26 1.76 21.99
N TYR A 264 -8.57 1.72 22.20
CA TYR A 264 -9.49 2.77 21.76
C TYR A 264 -9.38 3.99 22.68
N GLU A 265 -9.47 3.80 24.01
CA GLU A 265 -9.32 4.89 24.98
C GLU A 265 -7.94 5.56 24.90
N TYR A 266 -6.90 4.77 24.63
CA TYR A 266 -5.55 5.30 24.45
C TYR A 266 -5.46 6.26 23.27
N ARG A 267 -5.99 5.87 22.09
CA ARG A 267 -6.05 6.75 20.93
C ARG A 267 -6.91 7.97 21.20
N ARG A 268 -8.05 7.78 21.85
CA ARG A 268 -9.01 8.82 22.19
C ARG A 268 -8.36 9.95 22.98
N ASP A 269 -7.56 9.61 23.99
CA ASP A 269 -6.80 10.60 24.78
C ASP A 269 -5.73 11.31 23.96
N LEU A 270 -5.00 10.59 23.10
CA LEU A 270 -3.93 11.17 22.29
C LEU A 270 -4.44 12.15 21.24
N VAL A 271 -5.67 11.98 20.76
CA VAL A 271 -6.29 12.85 19.74
C VAL A 271 -7.41 13.73 20.30
N ALA A 272 -7.46 13.93 21.62
CA ALA A 272 -8.55 14.68 22.28
C ALA A 272 -8.74 16.10 21.73
N ASP A 273 -7.66 16.76 21.30
CA ASP A 273 -7.68 18.10 20.71
C ASP A 273 -7.99 18.11 19.19
N HIS A 274 -8.27 16.94 18.60
CA HIS A 274 -8.59 16.77 17.18
C HIS A 274 -10.02 16.24 16.99
N PRO A 275 -11.05 17.12 16.96
CA PRO A 275 -12.45 16.70 17.03
C PRO A 275 -12.90 15.80 15.87
N ARG A 276 -12.34 15.96 14.66
CA ARG A 276 -12.67 15.10 13.51
C ARG A 276 -12.08 13.69 13.64
N LEU A 277 -10.84 13.57 14.12
CA LEU A 277 -10.20 12.29 14.44
C LEU A 277 -10.97 11.57 15.56
N LEU A 278 -11.29 12.31 16.62
CA LEU A 278 -12.09 11.81 17.74
C LEU A 278 -13.48 11.33 17.27
N GLY A 279 -14.15 12.12 16.43
CA GLY A 279 -15.48 11.80 15.92
C GLY A 279 -15.53 10.50 15.10
N VAL A 280 -14.58 10.27 14.20
CA VAL A 280 -14.52 8.99 13.46
C VAL A 280 -14.13 7.82 14.36
N LEU A 281 -13.21 8.04 15.31
CA LEU A 281 -12.80 7.02 16.27
C LEU A 281 -13.98 6.53 17.13
N ASP A 282 -14.70 7.48 17.74
CA ASP A 282 -15.86 7.20 18.58
C ASP A 282 -16.99 6.55 17.79
N LEU A 283 -17.29 7.03 16.58
CA LEU A 283 -18.33 6.46 15.73
C LEU A 283 -18.01 5.01 15.31
N ALA A 284 -16.76 4.72 14.92
CA ALA A 284 -16.36 3.36 14.57
C ALA A 284 -16.45 2.42 15.78
N ALA A 285 -15.99 2.87 16.96
CA ALA A 285 -16.05 2.09 18.19
C ALA A 285 -17.49 1.82 18.64
N GLU A 286 -18.37 2.82 18.56
CA GLU A 286 -19.81 2.70 18.86
C GLU A 286 -20.47 1.66 17.93
N ARG A 287 -20.31 1.81 16.61
CA ARG A 287 -20.95 0.96 15.60
C ARG A 287 -20.40 -0.47 15.60
N ALA A 288 -19.15 -0.65 15.99
CA ALA A 288 -18.56 -1.96 16.21
C ALA A 288 -18.97 -2.59 17.55
N GLY A 289 -19.59 -1.83 18.45
CA GLY A 289 -19.95 -2.26 19.80
C GLY A 289 -18.71 -2.51 20.67
N TRP A 290 -17.65 -1.69 20.57
CA TRP A 290 -16.35 -1.90 21.25
C TRP A 290 -16.49 -2.22 22.74
N ARG A 291 -17.41 -1.56 23.44
CA ARG A 291 -17.67 -1.75 24.88
C ARG A 291 -18.49 -3.00 25.22
N THR A 292 -18.86 -3.81 24.23
CA THR A 292 -19.58 -5.07 24.40
C THR A 292 -18.68 -6.23 24.03
N ALA A 293 -18.93 -7.41 24.59
CA ALA A 293 -18.17 -8.60 24.21
C ALA A 293 -18.39 -8.92 22.71
N PRO A 294 -17.33 -9.27 21.97
CA PRO A 294 -17.47 -9.82 20.62
C PRO A 294 -18.19 -11.17 20.65
N ALA A 295 -18.63 -11.63 19.48
CA ALA A 295 -19.18 -12.98 19.36
C ALA A 295 -18.16 -14.04 19.84
N PRO A 296 -18.61 -15.18 20.42
CA PRO A 296 -17.71 -16.20 20.94
C PRO A 296 -16.63 -16.63 19.94
N GLY A 297 -15.38 -16.72 20.41
CA GLY A 297 -14.23 -17.08 19.57
C GLY A 297 -13.75 -15.97 18.63
N ARG A 298 -14.26 -14.75 18.78
CA ARG A 298 -13.82 -13.57 18.02
C ARG A 298 -13.21 -12.51 18.90
N SER A 299 -12.39 -11.67 18.30
CA SER A 299 -11.72 -10.53 18.93
C SER A 299 -11.81 -9.30 18.03
N ARG A 300 -11.64 -8.11 18.61
CA ARG A 300 -11.69 -6.84 17.88
C ARG A 300 -10.38 -6.09 17.98
N GLY A 301 -10.05 -5.36 16.92
CA GLY A 301 -8.91 -4.47 16.86
C GLY A 301 -9.30 -3.19 16.15
N ILE A 302 -8.70 -2.09 16.55
CA ILE A 302 -9.03 -0.75 16.07
C ILE A 302 -7.78 -0.06 15.52
N ALA A 303 -7.97 0.77 14.51
CA ALA A 303 -6.96 1.66 13.96
C ALA A 303 -7.58 2.99 13.53
N LEU A 304 -6.83 4.07 13.68
CA LEU A 304 -7.19 5.44 13.34
C LEU A 304 -6.20 6.00 12.32
N TRP A 305 -6.68 6.73 11.32
CA TRP A 305 -5.81 7.28 10.29
C TRP A 305 -6.31 8.62 9.75
N GLN A 306 -5.36 9.45 9.30
CA GLN A 306 -5.61 10.65 8.52
C GLN A 306 -4.90 10.52 7.16
N PHE A 307 -5.64 10.68 6.08
CA PHE A 307 -5.10 10.72 4.72
C PHE A 307 -5.41 12.08 4.09
N GLY A 308 -4.45 13.00 4.15
CA GLY A 308 -4.71 14.41 3.84
C GLY A 308 -5.78 14.98 4.78
N GLU A 309 -6.88 15.49 4.24
CA GLU A 309 -8.01 16.04 5.02
C GLU A 309 -9.18 15.05 5.18
N THR A 310 -8.90 13.75 4.99
CA THR A 310 -9.86 12.66 5.22
C THR A 310 -9.46 11.88 6.46
N PHE A 311 -10.38 11.74 7.41
CA PHE A 311 -10.15 11.07 8.70
C PHE A 311 -10.96 9.78 8.74
N LEU A 312 -10.36 8.68 9.17
CA LEU A 312 -11.05 7.39 9.25
C LEU A 312 -10.62 6.58 10.45
N ALA A 313 -11.56 5.83 11.01
CA ALA A 313 -11.26 4.75 11.94
C ALA A 313 -11.88 3.45 11.43
N GLN A 314 -11.19 2.34 11.66
CA GLN A 314 -11.70 1.01 11.32
C GLN A 314 -11.58 0.07 12.52
N VAL A 315 -12.64 -0.69 12.76
CA VAL A 315 -12.66 -1.81 13.71
C VAL A 315 -12.85 -3.10 12.94
N ALA A 316 -11.90 -4.02 13.06
CA ALA A 316 -12.01 -5.36 12.49
C ALA A 316 -12.39 -6.37 13.58
N GLU A 317 -13.32 -7.27 13.27
CA GLU A 317 -13.65 -8.44 14.10
C GLU A 317 -13.11 -9.71 13.42
N VAL A 318 -12.28 -10.46 14.13
CA VAL A 318 -11.55 -11.62 13.57
C VAL A 318 -11.69 -12.85 14.44
N SER A 319 -11.48 -14.04 13.86
CA SER A 319 -11.19 -15.27 14.61
C SER A 319 -9.92 -15.91 14.08
N VAL A 320 -9.24 -16.65 14.95
CA VAL A 320 -8.10 -17.50 14.59
C VAL A 320 -8.48 -18.96 14.87
N GLY A 321 -8.47 -19.79 13.83
CA GLY A 321 -8.75 -21.22 13.93
C GLY A 321 -7.64 -21.98 14.66
N ALA A 322 -7.93 -23.22 15.07
CA ALA A 322 -6.95 -24.08 15.73
C ALA A 322 -5.72 -24.41 14.85
N ASP A 323 -5.87 -24.32 13.52
CA ASP A 323 -4.80 -24.46 12.53
C ASP A 323 -4.04 -23.15 12.25
N GLY A 324 -4.36 -22.08 12.99
CA GLY A 324 -3.81 -20.74 12.83
C GLY A 324 -4.42 -19.93 11.70
N ALA A 325 -5.45 -20.43 11.00
CA ALA A 325 -6.09 -19.69 9.91
C ALA A 325 -6.88 -18.49 10.44
N VAL A 326 -6.70 -17.32 9.81
CA VAL A 326 -7.38 -16.08 10.18
C VAL A 326 -8.62 -15.88 9.33
N ARG A 327 -9.76 -15.56 9.97
CA ARG A 327 -10.99 -15.10 9.30
C ARG A 327 -11.34 -13.71 9.81
N VAL A 328 -11.43 -12.75 8.90
CA VAL A 328 -12.03 -11.44 9.18
C VAL A 328 -13.54 -11.57 8.96
N HIS A 329 -14.36 -11.33 9.99
CA HIS A 329 -15.82 -11.52 9.90
C HIS A 329 -16.53 -10.22 9.55
N ARG A 330 -16.09 -9.12 10.15
CA ARG A 330 -16.75 -7.82 10.06
C ARG A 330 -15.71 -6.71 10.10
N VAL A 331 -15.93 -5.66 9.32
CA VAL A 331 -15.15 -4.42 9.35
C VAL A 331 -16.13 -3.26 9.42
N VAL A 332 -16.02 -2.47 10.48
CA VAL A 332 -16.78 -1.23 10.65
C VAL A 332 -15.83 -0.07 10.39
N CYS A 333 -16.16 0.79 9.43
CA CYS A 333 -15.40 1.97 9.09
C CYS A 333 -16.25 3.22 9.34
N ALA A 334 -15.71 4.18 10.08
CA ALA A 334 -16.22 5.54 10.11
C ALA A 334 -15.29 6.44 9.31
N ALA A 335 -15.84 7.36 8.52
CA ALA A 335 -15.07 8.26 7.67
C ALA A 335 -15.63 9.69 7.66
N ASP A 336 -14.76 10.67 7.77
CA ASP A 336 -15.05 12.09 7.58
C ASP A 336 -14.16 12.61 6.44
N CYS A 337 -14.77 12.86 5.28
CA CYS A 337 -14.13 13.43 4.09
C CYS A 337 -14.60 14.86 3.79
N GLY A 338 -15.08 15.58 4.81
CA GLY A 338 -15.80 16.83 4.60
C GLY A 338 -17.15 16.60 3.92
N ILE A 339 -17.56 17.52 3.05
CA ILE A 339 -18.80 17.41 2.29
C ILE A 339 -18.75 16.16 1.39
N VAL A 340 -19.69 15.24 1.61
CA VAL A 340 -19.86 14.03 0.79
C VAL A 340 -20.62 14.41 -0.49
N VAL A 341 -19.91 14.42 -1.63
CA VAL A 341 -20.50 14.77 -2.94
C VAL A 341 -21.46 13.69 -3.45
N ASN A 342 -21.04 12.42 -3.38
CA ASN A 342 -21.86 11.27 -3.75
C ASN A 342 -21.63 10.14 -2.72
N PRO A 343 -22.59 9.90 -1.81
CA PRO A 343 -22.42 8.92 -0.73
C PRO A 343 -22.11 7.50 -1.23
N ASP A 344 -22.79 7.04 -2.28
CA ASP A 344 -22.64 5.68 -2.79
C ASP A 344 -21.23 5.45 -3.35
N THR A 345 -20.68 6.42 -4.08
CA THR A 345 -19.32 6.28 -4.63
C THR A 345 -18.25 6.42 -3.56
N VAL A 346 -18.47 7.26 -2.53
CA VAL A 346 -17.56 7.34 -1.38
C VAL A 346 -17.55 6.01 -0.62
N GLN A 347 -18.72 5.45 -0.34
CA GLN A 347 -18.85 4.15 0.31
C GLN A 347 -18.15 3.06 -0.51
N ALA A 348 -18.44 2.96 -1.81
CA ALA A 348 -17.81 1.97 -2.68
C ALA A 348 -16.28 2.12 -2.76
N GLN A 349 -15.75 3.35 -2.72
CA GLN A 349 -14.30 3.58 -2.69
C GLN A 349 -13.66 3.06 -1.40
N ILE A 350 -14.30 3.30 -0.25
CA ILE A 350 -13.83 2.83 1.06
C ILE A 350 -13.91 1.30 1.16
N GLU A 351 -15.03 0.70 0.76
CA GLU A 351 -15.20 -0.76 0.68
C GLU A 351 -14.15 -1.38 -0.24
N GLY A 352 -13.93 -0.78 -1.41
CA GLY A 352 -12.89 -1.16 -2.35
C GLY A 352 -11.47 -1.04 -1.77
N ALA A 353 -11.23 -0.05 -0.91
CA ALA A 353 -9.94 0.12 -0.25
C ALA A 353 -9.72 -0.94 0.84
N ILE A 354 -10.78 -1.31 1.57
CA ILE A 354 -10.77 -2.37 2.59
C ILE A 354 -10.47 -3.72 1.96
N VAL A 355 -11.16 -4.13 0.89
CA VAL A 355 -10.87 -5.43 0.21
C VAL A 355 -9.44 -5.48 -0.34
N TYR A 356 -8.94 -4.37 -0.87
CA TYR A 356 -7.60 -4.28 -1.45
C TYR A 356 -6.53 -4.36 -0.37
N GLY A 357 -6.72 -3.68 0.77
CA GLY A 357 -5.84 -3.77 1.93
C GLY A 357 -5.91 -5.12 2.65
N LEU A 358 -7.09 -5.76 2.73
CA LEU A 358 -7.23 -7.13 3.25
C LEU A 358 -6.49 -8.14 2.39
N THR A 359 -6.61 -8.03 1.05
CA THR A 359 -5.86 -8.88 0.12
C THR A 359 -4.36 -8.75 0.37
N ALA A 360 -3.85 -7.53 0.47
CA ALA A 360 -2.45 -7.26 0.78
C ALA A 360 -2.01 -7.83 2.14
N ALA A 361 -2.82 -7.64 3.18
CA ALA A 361 -2.46 -8.09 4.53
C ALA A 361 -2.53 -9.61 4.69
N LEU A 362 -3.50 -10.28 4.08
CA LEU A 362 -3.71 -11.72 4.24
C LEU A 362 -2.83 -12.54 3.30
N TYR A 363 -2.61 -12.07 2.07
CA TYR A 363 -2.03 -12.89 0.99
C TYR A 363 -0.96 -12.20 0.15
N GLY A 364 -0.92 -10.87 0.12
CA GLY A 364 -0.06 -10.14 -0.81
C GLY A 364 1.43 -10.27 -0.52
N GLU A 365 2.16 -10.92 -1.43
CA GLU A 365 3.63 -10.96 -1.43
C GLU A 365 4.14 -11.18 -2.85
N ILE A 366 5.07 -10.33 -3.28
CA ILE A 366 5.96 -10.60 -4.41
C ILE A 366 7.32 -11.01 -3.86
N THR A 367 7.76 -12.23 -4.18
CA THR A 367 9.07 -12.75 -3.81
C THR A 367 10.03 -12.72 -4.99
N ILE A 368 11.32 -12.59 -4.68
CA ILE A 368 12.40 -12.52 -5.65
C ILE A 368 13.23 -13.79 -5.56
N GLU A 369 13.50 -14.40 -6.71
CA GLU A 369 14.42 -15.52 -6.91
C GLU A 369 15.33 -15.22 -8.09
N HIS A 370 16.65 -15.26 -7.89
CA HIS A 370 17.63 -14.95 -8.93
C HIS A 370 17.36 -13.63 -9.67
N GLY A 371 16.99 -12.59 -8.92
CA GLY A 371 16.64 -11.26 -9.45
C GLY A 371 15.28 -11.16 -10.16
N ARG A 372 14.46 -12.23 -10.15
CA ARG A 372 13.17 -12.31 -10.84
C ARG A 372 12.01 -12.49 -9.89
N VAL A 373 10.83 -12.02 -10.30
CA VAL A 373 9.60 -12.30 -9.56
C VAL A 373 9.19 -13.76 -9.72
N ALA A 374 8.93 -14.41 -8.59
CA ALA A 374 8.54 -15.82 -8.55
C ALA A 374 7.06 -16.01 -8.92
N GLN A 375 6.19 -15.11 -8.49
CA GLN A 375 4.75 -15.18 -8.77
C GLN A 375 4.44 -14.81 -10.23
N SER A 376 3.35 -15.35 -10.76
CA SER A 376 2.97 -15.17 -12.16
C SER A 376 1.51 -14.80 -12.34
N ASN A 377 0.58 -15.32 -11.54
CA ASN A 377 -0.85 -15.16 -11.78
C ASN A 377 -1.65 -15.25 -10.47
N PHE A 378 -2.98 -15.16 -10.50
CA PHE A 378 -3.81 -15.25 -9.31
C PHE A 378 -3.80 -16.63 -8.63
N THR A 379 -3.18 -17.62 -9.26
CA THR A 379 -2.92 -18.95 -8.67
C THR A 379 -1.81 -18.93 -7.62
N ASP A 380 -0.81 -18.06 -7.77
CA ASP A 380 0.35 -17.94 -6.87
C ASP A 380 0.50 -16.55 -6.24
N TYR A 381 -0.13 -15.51 -6.81
CA TYR A 381 -0.39 -14.21 -6.21
C TYR A 381 -1.88 -14.07 -5.87
N ARG A 382 -2.28 -14.65 -4.75
CA ARG A 382 -3.69 -14.84 -4.40
C ARG A 382 -4.43 -13.53 -4.12
N MET A 383 -5.64 -13.42 -4.67
CA MET A 383 -6.60 -12.36 -4.37
C MET A 383 -7.64 -12.84 -3.35
N LEU A 384 -8.16 -11.93 -2.51
CA LEU A 384 -9.27 -12.26 -1.60
C LEU A 384 -10.53 -12.57 -2.40
N ALA A 385 -11.13 -13.75 -2.18
CA ALA A 385 -12.33 -14.16 -2.89
C ALA A 385 -13.62 -13.62 -2.24
N LEU A 386 -14.72 -13.59 -3.00
CA LEU A 386 -16.02 -13.14 -2.50
C LEU A 386 -16.50 -13.90 -1.25
N ALA A 387 -16.28 -15.23 -1.22
CA ALA A 387 -16.64 -16.06 -0.06
C ALA A 387 -15.85 -15.73 1.22
N GLU A 388 -14.72 -15.05 1.06
CA GLU A 388 -13.83 -14.63 2.14
C GLU A 388 -14.03 -13.16 2.50
N MET A 389 -14.95 -12.45 1.85
CA MET A 389 -15.24 -11.08 2.23
C MET A 389 -15.86 -11.03 3.64
N PRO A 390 -15.40 -10.11 4.51
CA PRO A 390 -16.15 -9.77 5.71
C PRO A 390 -17.40 -8.96 5.35
N THR A 391 -18.35 -8.87 6.27
CA THR A 391 -19.35 -7.80 6.23
C THR A 391 -18.64 -6.47 6.44
N VAL A 392 -18.76 -5.55 5.49
CA VAL A 392 -18.18 -4.20 5.58
C VAL A 392 -19.30 -3.20 5.80
N GLU A 393 -19.18 -2.36 6.82
CA GLU A 393 -20.10 -1.26 7.12
C GLU A 393 -19.33 0.05 7.07
N VAL A 394 -19.78 1.00 6.24
CA VAL A 394 -19.20 2.33 6.13
C VAL A 394 -20.18 3.36 6.68
N HIS A 395 -19.73 4.13 7.66
CA HIS A 395 -20.49 5.21 8.28
C HIS A 395 -19.83 6.56 7.95
N LEU A 396 -20.50 7.35 7.11
CA LEU A 396 -20.01 8.67 6.74
C LEU A 396 -20.44 9.70 7.78
N VAL A 397 -19.46 10.41 8.36
CA VAL A 397 -19.71 11.51 9.28
C VAL A 397 -20.21 12.70 8.47
N ARG A 398 -21.34 13.28 8.89
CA ARG A 398 -21.81 14.54 8.32
C ARG A 398 -20.87 15.66 8.72
N SER A 399 -20.32 16.37 7.73
CA SER A 399 -19.32 17.41 7.94
C SER A 399 -19.55 18.56 6.95
N ASP A 400 -19.35 19.80 7.41
CA ASP A 400 -19.41 21.02 6.60
C ASP A 400 -18.01 21.46 6.13
N ALA A 401 -16.96 20.68 6.42
CA ALA A 401 -15.60 20.93 5.93
C ALA A 401 -15.50 20.76 4.41
N ALA A 402 -14.49 21.38 3.80
CA ALA A 402 -14.23 21.24 2.37
C ALA A 402 -14.08 19.75 1.98
N PRO A 403 -14.60 19.34 0.80
CA PRO A 403 -14.50 17.94 0.35
C PRO A 403 -13.03 17.53 0.18
N SER A 404 -12.69 16.33 0.62
CA SER A 404 -11.35 15.75 0.53
C SER A 404 -11.35 14.39 -0.17
N GLY A 405 -10.15 13.89 -0.49
CA GLY A 405 -9.98 12.68 -1.30
C GLY A 405 -10.25 11.38 -0.52
N VAL A 406 -11.07 10.49 -1.09
CA VAL A 406 -11.43 9.20 -0.46
C VAL A 406 -10.83 7.98 -1.16
N GLY A 407 -10.29 8.15 -2.37
CA GLY A 407 -9.86 7.05 -3.25
C GLY A 407 -8.78 6.15 -2.67
N GLU A 408 -8.02 6.62 -1.68
CA GLU A 408 -6.94 5.88 -1.02
C GLU A 408 -7.15 5.73 0.49
N ALA A 409 -8.03 6.55 1.08
CA ALA A 409 -8.04 6.81 2.51
C ALA A 409 -8.55 5.63 3.36
N GLY A 410 -9.39 4.76 2.78
CA GLY A 410 -9.88 3.54 3.44
C GLY A 410 -8.85 2.42 3.58
N LEU A 411 -7.67 2.54 2.97
CA LEU A 411 -6.68 1.46 2.92
C LEU A 411 -5.76 1.39 4.15
N PRO A 412 -5.14 2.49 4.62
CA PRO A 412 -4.14 2.42 5.69
C PRO A 412 -4.62 1.76 7.00
N PRO A 413 -5.85 1.97 7.51
CA PRO A 413 -6.24 1.44 8.82
C PRO A 413 -6.68 -0.03 8.83
N ILE A 414 -6.86 -0.70 7.68
CA ILE A 414 -7.43 -2.07 7.67
C ILE A 414 -6.48 -3.14 8.19
N ALA A 415 -5.24 -3.17 7.68
CA ALA A 415 -4.22 -4.12 8.09
C ALA A 415 -3.90 -4.04 9.60
N PRO A 416 -3.67 -2.86 10.21
CA PRO A 416 -3.45 -2.77 11.65
C PRO A 416 -4.70 -3.14 12.45
N ALA A 417 -5.91 -2.77 12.02
CA ALA A 417 -7.14 -3.19 12.72
C ALA A 417 -7.25 -4.72 12.80
N VAL A 418 -6.95 -5.44 11.72
CA VAL A 418 -6.91 -6.91 11.68
C VAL A 418 -5.79 -7.47 12.57
N CYS A 419 -4.56 -6.94 12.47
CA CYS A 419 -3.43 -7.42 13.26
C CYS A 419 -3.63 -7.19 14.77
N ASN A 420 -4.20 -6.05 15.15
CA ASN A 420 -4.55 -5.72 16.53
C ASN A 420 -5.66 -6.65 17.05
N ALA A 421 -6.63 -7.01 16.19
CA ALA A 421 -7.67 -7.96 16.55
C ALA A 421 -7.09 -9.36 16.77
N ILE A 422 -6.17 -9.81 15.93
CA ILE A 422 -5.44 -11.09 16.12
C ILE A 422 -4.71 -11.08 17.46
N PHE A 423 -3.98 -9.99 17.77
CA PHE A 423 -3.30 -9.87 19.04
C PHE A 423 -4.27 -9.92 20.22
N ALA A 424 -5.39 -9.20 20.18
CA ALA A 424 -6.39 -9.21 21.25
C ALA A 424 -6.97 -10.61 21.50
N GLY A 425 -7.08 -11.46 20.47
CA GLY A 425 -7.60 -12.82 20.58
C GLY A 425 -6.55 -13.88 20.94
N THR A 426 -5.27 -13.63 20.67
CA THR A 426 -4.22 -14.68 20.73
C THR A 426 -2.98 -14.32 21.54
N GLY A 427 -2.78 -13.04 21.87
CA GLY A 427 -1.55 -12.50 22.43
C GLY A 427 -0.38 -12.43 21.44
N LYS A 428 -0.56 -12.81 20.17
CA LYS A 428 0.52 -12.86 19.17
C LYS A 428 0.52 -11.62 18.28
N ARG A 429 1.68 -10.95 18.21
CA ARG A 429 1.89 -9.77 17.37
C ARG A 429 2.27 -10.18 15.95
N ILE A 430 1.61 -9.62 14.96
CA ILE A 430 1.95 -9.78 13.54
C ILE A 430 2.80 -8.59 13.13
N ARG A 431 4.11 -8.82 12.96
CA ARG A 431 5.08 -7.79 12.54
C ARG A 431 5.73 -8.07 11.19
N ARG A 432 5.23 -9.05 10.46
CA ARG A 432 5.58 -9.32 9.06
C ARG A 432 4.28 -9.54 8.30
N LEU A 433 4.13 -8.88 7.16
CA LEU A 433 3.08 -9.17 6.20
C LEU A 433 3.63 -10.04 5.06
N PRO A 434 2.79 -10.90 4.44
CA PRO A 434 1.39 -11.17 4.79
C PRO A 434 1.24 -11.91 6.14
N ILE A 435 0.05 -11.87 6.74
CA ILE A 435 -0.25 -12.42 8.09
C ILE A 435 0.07 -13.91 8.18
N GLY A 436 -0.18 -14.68 7.12
CA GLY A 436 0.04 -16.12 7.11
C GLY A 436 -0.82 -16.87 8.14
N ARG A 437 -0.28 -17.98 8.67
CA ARG A 437 -0.90 -18.71 9.79
C ARG A 437 -0.37 -18.20 11.12
N VAL A 438 -1.27 -18.00 12.07
CA VAL A 438 -0.96 -17.56 13.42
C VAL A 438 -0.73 -18.80 14.30
N VAL A 439 0.49 -19.33 14.25
CA VAL A 439 0.93 -20.52 15.02
C VAL A 439 1.46 -20.23 16.39
#